data_AF-A0A2V8DJV1-F1
#
_entry.id   AF-A0A2V8DJV1-F1
#
_cell.length_a   1.000
_cell.length_b   1.000
_cell.length_c   1.000
_cell.angle_alpha   90.00
_cell.angle_beta   90.00
_cell.angle_gamma   90.00
#
_symmetry.space_group_name_H-M   'P 1'
#
loop_
_entity.id
_entity.type
_entity.pdbx_description
1 polymer ?
#
loop_
_entity_poly.entity_id
_entity_poly.type
_entity_poly.pdbx_seq_one_letter_code
_entity_poly.pdbx_strand_id
1 'polypeptide(L)'
;MGRRNSSMVLRLSLVVLGMAFLGSRAAGAQQITKPTIPGAINVAQLETTVACGGATKPEAVPEIKKLGFASIINLRQPTENGADVEGEAAAAKTAGIRFFNIPFNGQAPDPAVADRFVETITTPGNEPAYIHCAAGNRAAAMWMIKRLVVDHWEADKAAQEAQALGMTSATLKQFAVEYAKSHIR
;
A
#
# COMPACT_ATOMS: atom_id res chain seq x y z
N MET A 1 -21.57 -63.10 39.86
CA MET A 1 -22.86 -63.37 39.19
C MET A 1 -23.85 -62.29 39.62
N GLY A 2 -24.20 -61.39 38.69
CA GLY A 2 -25.40 -60.53 38.75
C GLY A 2 -25.53 -59.48 39.87
N ARG A 3 -25.22 -58.22 39.57
CA ARG A 3 -25.88 -57.08 40.25
C ARG A 3 -26.43 -56.12 39.19
N ARG A 4 -27.74 -56.20 38.96
CA ARG A 4 -28.53 -55.09 38.43
C ARG A 4 -28.78 -54.13 39.60
N ASN A 5 -28.57 -52.83 39.40
CA ASN A 5 -29.65 -51.86 39.54
C ASN A 5 -29.20 -50.47 39.09
N SER A 6 -30.04 -49.93 38.21
CA SER A 6 -30.00 -48.61 37.62
C SER A 6 -30.13 -47.50 38.66
N SER A 7 -29.36 -46.43 38.49
CA SER A 7 -29.76 -45.10 38.95
C SER A 7 -29.75 -44.15 37.76
N MET A 8 -30.96 -43.74 37.41
CA MET A 8 -31.35 -42.60 36.58
C MET A 8 -30.40 -41.41 36.76
N VAL A 9 -29.84 -40.90 35.66
CA VAL A 9 -29.37 -39.51 35.61
C VAL A 9 -29.98 -38.88 34.37
N LEU A 10 -30.96 -38.01 34.63
CA LEU A 10 -31.68 -37.17 33.69
C LEU A 10 -30.67 -36.28 32.95
N ARG A 11 -30.46 -36.53 31.65
CA ARG A 11 -29.64 -35.64 30.81
C ARG A 11 -30.54 -34.53 30.29
N LEU A 12 -30.43 -33.37 30.92
CA LEU A 12 -31.00 -32.11 30.43
C LEU A 12 -30.22 -31.69 29.17
N SER A 13 -30.77 -31.97 28.00
CA SER A 13 -30.21 -31.51 26.72
C SER A 13 -30.46 -30.00 26.59
N LEU A 14 -29.48 -29.19 26.99
CA LEU A 14 -29.45 -27.76 26.64
C LEU A 14 -29.10 -27.66 25.15
N VAL A 15 -30.10 -27.45 24.30
CA VAL A 15 -29.88 -27.06 22.90
C VAL A 15 -29.47 -25.59 22.89
N VAL A 16 -28.16 -25.33 22.88
CA VAL A 16 -27.64 -23.99 22.57
C VAL A 16 -27.75 -23.83 21.05
N LEU A 17 -28.82 -23.19 20.60
CA LEU A 17 -28.95 -22.73 19.23
C LEU A 17 -27.96 -21.57 19.04
N GLY A 18 -26.72 -21.90 18.71
CA GLY A 18 -25.72 -20.92 18.31
C GLY A 18 -26.15 -20.27 17.01
N MET A 19 -26.78 -19.10 17.09
CA MET A 19 -26.88 -18.19 15.95
C MET A 19 -25.46 -17.80 15.56
N ALA A 20 -24.91 -18.50 14.58
CA ALA A 20 -23.74 -18.06 13.87
C ALA A 20 -24.12 -16.75 13.16
N PHE A 21 -23.81 -15.61 13.80
CA PHE A 21 -23.70 -14.33 13.11
C PHE A 21 -22.56 -14.45 12.12
N LEU A 22 -22.86 -14.98 10.93
CA LEU A 22 -22.12 -14.72 9.72
C LEU A 22 -22.33 -13.23 9.40
N GLY A 23 -21.61 -12.38 10.13
CA GLY A 23 -21.54 -10.96 9.82
C GLY A 23 -20.96 -10.83 8.43
N SER A 24 -21.81 -10.58 7.44
CA SER A 24 -21.39 -10.12 6.13
C SER A 24 -20.54 -8.88 6.37
N ARG A 25 -19.22 -8.99 6.20
CA ARG A 25 -18.39 -7.79 6.03
C ARG A 25 -18.92 -7.17 4.73
N ALA A 26 -19.74 -6.12 4.84
CA ALA A 26 -19.86 -5.16 3.77
C ALA A 26 -18.43 -4.89 3.29
N ALA A 27 -18.17 -4.98 1.99
CA ALA A 27 -16.86 -4.68 1.40
C ALA A 27 -16.41 -3.32 1.94
N GLY A 28 -15.62 -3.35 3.01
CA GLY A 28 -15.38 -2.19 3.86
C GLY A 28 -14.55 -1.22 3.06
N ALA A 29 -14.88 0.06 3.12
CA ALA A 29 -13.98 1.11 2.66
C ALA A 29 -12.60 0.84 3.28
N GLN A 30 -11.59 0.63 2.45
CA GLN A 30 -10.25 0.30 2.91
C GLN A 30 -9.74 1.44 3.80
N GLN A 31 -9.14 1.09 4.94
CA GLN A 31 -8.79 2.07 5.95
C GLN A 31 -7.45 2.73 5.64
N ILE A 32 -7.47 4.05 5.47
CA ILE A 32 -6.26 4.87 5.37
C ILE A 32 -5.95 5.50 6.72
N THR A 33 -4.73 5.29 7.18
CA THR A 33 -4.16 5.92 8.38
C THR A 33 -3.04 6.87 7.99
N LYS A 34 -2.66 7.79 8.89
CA LYS A 34 -1.56 8.74 8.67
C LYS A 34 -0.52 8.57 9.78
N PRO A 35 0.28 7.50 9.76
CA PRO A 35 1.26 7.25 10.80
C PRO A 35 2.38 8.29 10.74
N THR A 36 2.97 8.58 11.90
CA THR A 36 4.18 9.39 11.97
C THR A 36 5.40 8.50 11.82
N ILE A 37 6.22 8.76 10.81
CA ILE A 37 7.54 8.13 10.63
C ILE A 37 8.59 9.24 10.77
N PRO A 38 9.44 9.22 11.81
CA PRO A 38 10.51 10.20 11.95
C PRO A 38 11.38 10.27 10.68
N GLY A 39 11.58 11.47 10.14
CA GLY A 39 12.35 11.67 8.90
C GLY A 39 11.55 11.49 7.60
N ALA A 40 10.25 11.18 7.66
CA ALA A 40 9.36 11.19 6.51
C ALA A 40 8.16 12.13 6.72
N ILE A 41 7.71 12.78 5.66
CA ILE A 41 6.55 13.69 5.70
C ILE A 41 5.39 13.15 4.87
N ASN A 42 4.18 13.65 5.13
CA ASN A 42 2.96 13.33 4.35
C ASN A 42 2.70 11.83 4.17
N VAL A 43 2.98 11.02 5.19
CA VAL A 43 2.76 9.57 5.12
C VAL A 43 1.27 9.26 5.27
N ALA A 44 0.74 8.53 4.30
CA ALA A 44 -0.59 7.94 4.33
C ALA A 44 -0.47 6.44 4.00
N GLN A 45 -1.03 5.59 4.85
CA GLN A 45 -0.91 4.15 4.74
C GLN A 45 -2.28 3.51 4.53
N LEU A 46 -2.40 2.71 3.48
CA LEU A 46 -3.55 1.90 3.16
C LEU A 46 -3.39 0.52 3.79
N GLU A 47 -4.07 0.33 4.93
CA GLU A 47 -4.04 -0.92 5.69
C GLU A 47 -2.61 -1.48 5.83
N THR A 48 -2.42 -2.78 5.53
CA THR A 48 -1.11 -3.43 5.48
C THR A 48 -0.60 -3.60 4.04
N THR A 49 -1.15 -2.88 3.06
CA THR A 49 -0.85 -3.09 1.63
C THR A 49 0.24 -2.15 1.13
N VAL A 50 0.09 -0.84 1.36
CA VAL A 50 0.99 0.18 0.82
C VAL A 50 0.99 1.41 1.71
N ALA A 51 2.06 2.19 1.68
CA ALA A 51 2.05 3.58 2.11
C ALA A 51 2.59 4.50 1.02
N CYS A 52 2.00 5.69 0.93
CA CYS A 52 2.47 6.80 0.11
C CYS A 52 3.05 7.88 1.01
N GLY A 53 4.24 8.38 0.69
CA GLY A 53 4.95 9.39 1.47
C GLY A 53 5.52 10.53 0.63
N GLY A 54 5.79 11.65 1.30
CA GLY A 54 6.61 12.74 0.79
C GLY A 54 8.09 12.53 1.07
N ALA A 55 8.83 13.64 1.13
CA ALA A 55 10.28 13.61 1.32
C ALA A 55 10.65 12.71 2.51
N THR A 56 11.47 11.70 2.21
CA THR A 56 11.91 10.68 3.14
C THR A 56 13.42 10.75 3.23
N LYS A 57 13.93 10.91 4.44
CA LYS A 57 15.37 10.96 4.71
C LYS A 57 15.93 9.55 4.96
N PRO A 58 17.24 9.31 4.75
CA PRO A 58 17.86 8.02 5.01
C PRO A 58 17.60 7.48 6.43
N GLU A 59 17.56 8.35 7.44
CA GLU A 59 17.29 7.97 8.84
C GLU A 59 15.87 7.40 9.08
N ALA A 60 14.93 7.59 8.16
CA ALA A 60 13.58 7.01 8.25
C ALA A 60 13.54 5.53 7.84
N VAL A 61 14.51 5.07 7.05
CA VAL A 61 14.52 3.74 6.43
C VAL A 61 14.44 2.59 7.46
N PRO A 62 15.18 2.61 8.59
CA PRO A 62 15.04 1.57 9.61
C PRO A 62 13.63 1.49 10.18
N GLU A 63 12.94 2.62 10.35
CA GLU A 63 11.58 2.65 10.88
C GLU A 63 10.57 2.12 9.85
N ILE A 64 10.73 2.49 8.57
CA ILE A 64 9.95 1.92 7.46
C ILE A 64 10.07 0.39 7.46
N LYS A 65 11.28 -0.16 7.64
CA LYS A 65 11.47 -1.61 7.75
C LYS A 65 10.76 -2.22 8.96
N LYS A 66 10.84 -1.59 10.14
CA LYS A 66 10.16 -2.08 11.36
C LYS A 66 8.64 -2.11 11.22
N LEU A 67 8.07 -1.19 10.45
CA LEU A 67 6.63 -1.16 10.14
C LEU A 67 6.18 -2.29 9.21
N GLY A 68 7.11 -3.13 8.74
CA GLY A 68 6.80 -4.35 7.98
C GLY A 68 6.83 -4.18 6.47
N PHE A 69 7.22 -3.02 5.94
CA PHE A 69 7.39 -2.84 4.51
C PHE A 69 8.53 -3.73 3.98
N ALA A 70 8.25 -4.40 2.87
CA ALA A 70 9.18 -5.29 2.18
C ALA A 70 10.07 -4.53 1.19
N SER A 71 9.59 -3.39 0.68
CA SER A 71 10.32 -2.55 -0.25
C SER A 71 10.06 -1.05 -0.06
N ILE A 72 11.00 -0.24 -0.55
CA ILE A 72 10.89 1.21 -0.74
C ILE A 72 10.99 1.51 -2.23
N ILE A 73 10.05 2.29 -2.75
CA ILE A 73 10.06 2.81 -4.12
C ILE A 73 10.16 4.34 -4.05
N ASN A 74 11.36 4.87 -4.36
CA ASN A 74 11.65 6.30 -4.38
C ASN A 74 11.45 6.85 -5.80
N LEU A 75 10.46 7.74 -5.97
CA LEU A 75 10.12 8.35 -7.26
C LEU A 75 10.84 9.68 -7.53
N ARG A 76 11.69 10.15 -6.61
CA ARG A 76 12.44 11.40 -6.76
C ARG A 76 13.57 11.23 -7.77
N GLN A 77 13.77 12.28 -8.56
CA GLN A 77 14.98 12.41 -9.38
C GLN A 77 16.14 12.82 -8.45
N PRO A 78 17.36 12.28 -8.63
CA PRO A 78 18.53 12.66 -7.81
C PRO A 78 18.85 14.16 -7.84
N THR A 79 18.44 14.86 -8.91
CA THR A 79 18.64 16.30 -9.09
C THR A 79 17.60 17.16 -8.36
N GLU A 80 16.56 16.58 -7.75
CA GLU A 80 15.60 17.37 -6.99
C GLU A 80 16.21 17.92 -5.70
N ASN A 81 15.83 19.14 -5.34
CA ASN A 81 16.30 19.78 -4.12
C ASN A 81 16.04 18.92 -2.87
N GLY A 82 17.10 18.60 -2.11
CA GLY A 82 17.02 17.79 -0.91
C GLY A 82 16.68 16.31 -1.17
N ALA A 83 16.88 15.78 -2.38
CA ALA A 83 16.85 14.35 -2.62
C ALA A 83 18.21 13.73 -2.24
N ASP A 84 18.21 12.80 -1.28
CA ASP A 84 19.38 11.99 -0.93
C ASP A 84 19.13 10.54 -1.31
N VAL A 85 19.11 10.27 -2.62
CA VAL A 85 18.80 8.95 -3.17
C VAL A 85 19.88 7.93 -2.81
N GLU A 86 21.15 8.35 -2.84
CA GLU A 86 22.29 7.48 -2.52
C GLU A 86 22.34 7.13 -1.04
N GLY A 87 22.13 8.11 -0.15
CA GLY A 87 22.04 7.88 1.28
C GLY A 87 20.87 6.97 1.64
N GLU A 88 19.71 7.17 1.01
CA GLU A 88 18.54 6.31 1.23
C GLU A 88 18.81 4.87 0.75
N ALA A 89 19.43 4.68 -0.41
CA ALA A 89 19.83 3.37 -0.91
C ALA A 89 20.83 2.68 0.03
N ALA A 90 21.80 3.41 0.58
CA ALA A 90 22.77 2.89 1.54
C ALA A 90 22.11 2.48 2.87
N ALA A 91 21.17 3.30 3.37
CA ALA A 91 20.37 2.98 4.55
C ALA A 91 19.49 1.75 4.32
N ALA A 92 18.88 1.63 3.13
CA ALA A 92 18.05 0.48 2.77
C ALA A 92 18.86 -0.82 2.71
N LYS A 93 20.06 -0.77 2.09
CA LYS A 93 21.00 -1.89 2.09
C LYS A 93 21.37 -2.32 3.51
N THR A 94 21.64 -1.36 4.39
CA THR A 94 22.00 -1.62 5.80
C THR A 94 20.83 -2.23 6.58
N ALA A 95 19.61 -1.75 6.35
CA ALA A 95 18.40 -2.23 7.01
C ALA A 95 17.86 -3.57 6.43
N GLY A 96 18.40 -4.04 5.31
CA GLY A 96 17.90 -5.24 4.63
C GLY A 96 16.48 -5.07 4.08
N ILE A 97 16.17 -3.88 3.56
CA ILE A 97 14.92 -3.61 2.82
C ILE A 97 15.23 -3.42 1.34
N ARG A 98 14.37 -3.93 0.45
CA ARG A 98 14.55 -3.73 -0.99
C ARG A 98 14.34 -2.26 -1.32
N PHE A 99 15.18 -1.71 -2.19
CA PHE A 99 15.10 -0.31 -2.58
C PHE A 99 15.12 -0.19 -4.10
N PHE A 100 14.19 0.60 -4.61
CA PHE A 100 14.07 0.90 -6.03
C PHE A 100 13.97 2.41 -6.20
N ASN A 101 14.95 3.02 -6.88
CA ASN A 101 14.79 4.38 -7.37
C ASN A 101 14.21 4.34 -8.78
N ILE A 102 13.00 4.88 -8.95
CA ILE A 102 12.27 4.95 -10.21
C ILE A 102 11.97 6.44 -10.47
N PRO A 103 12.95 7.23 -10.95
CA PRO A 103 12.80 8.68 -11.09
C PRO A 103 11.62 9.06 -11.99
N PHE A 104 10.67 9.80 -11.44
CA PHE A 104 9.46 10.19 -12.17
C PHE A 104 9.24 11.70 -12.11
N ASN A 105 9.28 12.35 -13.29
CA ASN A 105 9.00 13.77 -13.41
C ASN A 105 7.50 14.02 -13.48
N GLY A 106 6.91 14.56 -12.42
CA GLY A 106 5.47 14.84 -12.38
C GLY A 106 5.00 15.97 -13.31
N GLN A 107 5.92 16.78 -13.84
CA GLN A 107 5.62 17.86 -14.81
C GLN A 107 5.69 17.37 -16.26
N ALA A 108 6.42 16.29 -16.51
CA ALA A 108 6.48 15.62 -17.81
C ALA A 108 6.40 14.10 -17.59
N PRO A 109 5.20 13.58 -17.25
CA PRO A 109 5.00 12.16 -16.99
C PRO A 109 5.35 11.28 -18.19
N ASP A 110 6.14 10.24 -17.94
CA ASP A 110 6.56 9.26 -18.95
C ASP A 110 5.89 7.91 -18.70
N PRO A 111 5.08 7.38 -19.66
CA PRO A 111 4.47 6.05 -19.57
C PRO A 111 5.47 4.92 -19.30
N ALA A 112 6.69 4.98 -19.85
CA ALA A 112 7.69 3.92 -19.64
C ALA A 112 8.16 3.84 -18.18
N VAL A 113 8.07 4.94 -17.43
CA VAL A 113 8.35 4.95 -15.99
C VAL A 113 7.19 4.34 -15.21
N ALA A 114 5.95 4.54 -15.65
CA ALA A 114 4.78 3.87 -15.10
C ALA A 114 4.83 2.35 -15.33
N ASP A 115 5.27 1.89 -16.50
CA ASP A 115 5.49 0.46 -16.78
C ASP A 115 6.46 -0.18 -15.78
N ARG A 116 7.63 0.46 -15.59
CA ARG A 116 8.64 -0.01 -14.63
C ARG A 116 8.11 -0.03 -13.20
N PHE A 117 7.30 0.95 -12.84
CA PHE A 117 6.66 0.98 -11.52
C PHE A 117 5.68 -0.19 -11.36
N VAL A 118 4.80 -0.43 -12.34
CA VAL A 118 3.82 -1.52 -12.31
C VAL A 118 4.53 -2.87 -12.22
N GLU A 119 5.57 -3.09 -13.01
CA GLU A 119 6.41 -4.29 -12.92
C GLU A 119 7.04 -4.45 -11.52
N THR A 120 7.61 -3.36 -10.97
CA THR A 120 8.26 -3.39 -9.65
C THR A 120 7.27 -3.68 -8.54
N ILE A 121 6.13 -2.97 -8.47
CA ILE A 121 5.17 -3.10 -7.37
C ILE A 121 4.47 -4.46 -7.38
N THR A 122 4.26 -5.06 -8.56
CA THR A 122 3.61 -6.37 -8.70
C THR A 122 4.58 -7.55 -8.58
N THR A 123 5.88 -7.30 -8.55
CA THR A 123 6.88 -8.37 -8.37
C THR A 123 6.74 -9.00 -6.98
N PRO A 124 6.60 -10.34 -6.90
CA PRO A 124 6.44 -11.03 -5.62
C PRO A 124 7.53 -10.69 -4.61
N GLY A 125 7.12 -10.39 -3.38
CA GLY A 125 8.01 -10.01 -2.28
C GLY A 125 8.32 -8.52 -2.19
N ASN A 126 7.84 -7.67 -3.11
CA ASN A 126 7.96 -6.21 -2.96
C ASN A 126 6.82 -5.59 -2.13
N GLU A 127 5.71 -6.29 -1.96
CA GLU A 127 4.61 -5.89 -1.08
C GLU A 127 4.80 -6.42 0.36
N PRO A 128 4.39 -5.68 1.40
CA PRO A 128 3.88 -4.31 1.37
C PRO A 128 4.96 -3.29 0.99
N ALA A 129 4.61 -2.28 0.19
CA ALA A 129 5.58 -1.30 -0.30
C ALA A 129 5.41 0.09 0.33
N TYR A 130 6.51 0.78 0.56
CA TYR A 130 6.53 2.21 0.87
C TYR A 130 6.94 3.00 -0.37
N ILE A 131 6.02 3.75 -0.96
CA ILE A 131 6.25 4.55 -2.17
C ILE A 131 6.38 6.01 -1.75
N HIS A 132 7.40 6.72 -2.20
CA HIS A 132 7.52 8.14 -1.88
C HIS A 132 8.03 9.01 -3.01
N CYS A 133 7.81 10.31 -2.86
CA CYS A 133 8.39 11.33 -3.72
C CYS A 133 8.64 12.60 -2.89
N ALA A 134 8.78 13.80 -3.49
CA ALA A 134 8.93 15.03 -2.70
C ALA A 134 7.74 15.34 -1.75
N ALA A 135 6.49 15.16 -2.19
CA ALA A 135 5.31 15.59 -1.43
C ALA A 135 4.19 14.54 -1.27
N GLY A 136 4.36 13.30 -1.75
CA GLY A 136 3.34 12.24 -1.75
C GLY A 136 2.50 12.13 -3.03
N ASN A 137 2.42 13.21 -3.79
CA ASN A 137 1.56 13.28 -4.99
C ASN A 137 1.87 12.22 -6.06
N ARG A 138 3.16 12.05 -6.42
CA ARG A 138 3.57 11.06 -7.42
C ARG A 138 3.40 9.63 -6.92
N ALA A 139 3.65 9.39 -5.63
CA ALA A 139 3.48 8.09 -5.01
C ALA A 139 2.01 7.62 -5.12
N ALA A 140 1.07 8.47 -4.72
CA ALA A 140 -0.35 8.16 -4.81
C ALA A 140 -0.85 8.06 -6.26
N ALA A 141 -0.30 8.85 -7.20
CA ALA A 141 -0.64 8.73 -8.62
C ALA A 141 -0.16 7.40 -9.24
N MET A 142 1.05 6.95 -8.90
CA MET A 142 1.57 5.66 -9.37
C MET A 142 0.77 4.50 -8.74
N TRP A 143 0.38 4.62 -7.48
CA TRP A 143 -0.54 3.67 -6.87
C TRP A 143 -1.91 3.64 -7.55
N MET A 144 -2.46 4.80 -7.95
CA MET A 144 -3.67 4.88 -8.77
C MET A 144 -3.51 4.09 -10.07
N ILE A 145 -2.39 4.22 -10.76
CA ILE A 145 -2.11 3.47 -11.99
C ILE A 145 -2.23 1.96 -11.75
N LYS A 146 -1.60 1.43 -10.69
CA LYS A 146 -1.72 0.01 -10.31
C LYS A 146 -3.17 -0.39 -10.10
N ARG A 147 -3.97 0.41 -9.39
CA ARG A 147 -5.41 0.13 -9.21
C ARG A 147 -6.16 0.02 -10.53
N LEU A 148 -5.85 0.88 -11.51
CA LEU A 148 -6.53 0.89 -12.79
C LEU A 148 -6.12 -0.29 -13.68
N VAL A 149 -4.81 -0.55 -13.82
CA VAL A 149 -4.31 -1.47 -14.85
C VAL A 149 -4.09 -2.90 -14.34
N VAL A 150 -3.89 -3.07 -13.03
CA VAL A 150 -3.66 -4.39 -12.40
C VAL A 150 -4.90 -4.86 -11.67
N ASP A 151 -5.50 -3.99 -10.85
CA ASP A 151 -6.68 -4.37 -10.06
C ASP A 151 -8.00 -4.16 -10.81
N HIS A 152 -7.94 -3.55 -12.00
CA HIS A 152 -9.08 -3.23 -12.86
C HIS A 152 -10.20 -2.46 -12.14
N TRP A 153 -9.81 -1.51 -11.27
CA TRP A 153 -10.76 -0.64 -10.59
C TRP A 153 -11.29 0.45 -11.52
N GLU A 154 -12.53 0.87 -11.26
CA GLU A 154 -13.11 2.07 -11.84
C GLU A 154 -12.29 3.32 -11.50
N ALA A 155 -12.20 4.24 -12.47
CA ALA A 155 -11.34 5.42 -12.39
C ALA A 155 -11.66 6.31 -11.19
N ASP A 156 -12.94 6.53 -10.89
CA ASP A 156 -13.36 7.38 -9.77
C ASP A 156 -13.03 6.74 -8.42
N LYS A 157 -13.18 5.42 -8.30
CA LYS A 157 -12.82 4.69 -7.08
C LYS A 157 -11.32 4.75 -6.83
N ALA A 158 -10.50 4.49 -7.86
CA ALA A 158 -9.05 4.58 -7.76
C ALA A 158 -8.58 6.01 -7.43
N ALA A 159 -9.22 7.02 -8.03
CA ALA A 159 -8.92 8.41 -7.76
C ALA A 159 -9.23 8.82 -6.31
N GLN A 160 -10.34 8.36 -5.74
CA GLN A 160 -10.70 8.63 -4.33
C GLN A 160 -9.67 8.06 -3.36
N GLU A 161 -9.23 6.82 -3.58
CA GLU A 161 -8.17 6.20 -2.76
C GLU A 161 -6.85 6.97 -2.88
N ALA A 162 -6.44 7.31 -4.11
CA ALA A 162 -5.22 8.08 -4.34
C ALA A 162 -5.28 9.48 -3.71
N GLN A 163 -6.45 10.14 -3.72
CA GLN A 163 -6.64 11.42 -3.02
C GLN A 163 -6.46 11.27 -1.51
N ALA A 164 -7.05 10.23 -0.93
CA ALA A 164 -6.89 9.94 0.50
C ALA A 164 -5.44 9.56 0.87
N LEU A 165 -4.68 9.00 -0.08
CA LEU A 165 -3.23 8.75 0.01
C LEU A 165 -2.35 9.98 -0.26
N GLY A 166 -2.94 11.15 -0.57
CA GLY A 166 -2.22 12.42 -0.69
C GLY A 166 -2.04 12.97 -2.11
N MET A 167 -2.70 12.39 -3.11
CA MET A 167 -2.74 12.96 -4.46
C MET A 167 -3.66 14.19 -4.52
N THR A 168 -3.12 15.33 -4.94
CA THR A 168 -3.87 16.58 -5.17
C THR A 168 -3.72 17.11 -6.60
N SER A 169 -2.74 16.62 -7.36
CA SER A 169 -2.47 17.06 -8.73
C SER A 169 -3.48 16.54 -9.74
N ALA A 170 -4.20 17.45 -10.40
CA ALA A 170 -5.08 17.13 -11.51
C ALA A 170 -4.32 16.57 -12.73
N THR A 171 -3.12 17.11 -13.01
CA THR A 171 -2.26 16.63 -14.11
C THR A 171 -1.87 15.17 -13.92
N LEU A 172 -1.47 14.77 -12.71
CA LEU A 172 -1.11 13.39 -12.42
C LEU A 172 -2.33 12.45 -12.46
N LYS A 173 -3.50 12.91 -11.98
CA LYS A 173 -4.75 12.16 -12.11
C LYS A 173 -5.08 11.91 -13.59
N GLN A 174 -5.00 12.95 -14.42
CA GLN A 174 -5.27 12.83 -15.86
C GLN A 174 -4.28 11.86 -16.53
N PHE A 175 -2.99 11.97 -16.21
CA PHE A 175 -1.98 11.05 -16.70
C PHE A 175 -2.30 9.59 -16.35
N ALA A 176 -2.65 9.30 -15.09
CA ALA A 176 -2.98 7.94 -14.66
C ALA A 176 -4.17 7.35 -15.45
N VAL A 177 -5.21 8.16 -15.71
CA VAL A 177 -6.38 7.73 -16.49
C VAL A 177 -6.03 7.50 -17.96
N GLU A 178 -5.27 8.39 -18.60
CA GLU A 178 -4.86 8.21 -20.00
C GLU A 178 -3.88 7.04 -20.18
N TYR A 179 -2.98 6.84 -19.21
CA TYR A 179 -2.12 5.66 -19.17
C TYR A 179 -2.97 4.39 -19.11
N ALA A 180 -3.97 4.32 -18.24
CA ALA A 180 -4.82 3.14 -18.10
C ALA A 180 -5.60 2.83 -19.39
N LYS A 181 -6.14 3.83 -20.09
CA LYS A 181 -6.86 3.63 -21.37
C LYS A 181 -6.01 2.97 -22.46
N SER A 182 -4.70 3.17 -22.43
CA SER A 182 -3.77 2.56 -23.39
C SER A 182 -3.24 1.19 -22.96
N HIS A 183 -3.52 0.75 -21.72
CA HIS A 183 -2.95 -0.46 -21.12
C HIS A 183 -3.99 -1.47 -20.59
N ILE A 184 -5.24 -1.06 -20.40
CA ILE A 184 -6.36 -1.97 -20.17
C ILE A 184 -6.68 -2.62 -21.53
N ARG A 185 -6.45 -3.93 -21.63
CA ARG A 185 -6.91 -4.76 -22.74
C ARG A 185 -8.24 -5.42 -22.40
#